data_AF-A0A7Y5F9L6-F1
#
_entry.id   AF-A0A7Y5F9L6-F1
#
_cell.length_a   1.000
_cell.length_b   1.000
_cell.length_c   1.000
_cell.angle_alpha   90.00
_cell.angle_beta   90.00
_cell.angle_gamma   90.00
#
_symmetry.space_group_name_H-M   'P 1'
#
loop_
_entity.id
_entity.type
_entity.pdbx_description
1 polymer ?
#
loop_
_entity_poly.entity_id
_entity_poly.type
_entity_poly.pdbx_seq_one_letter_code
_entity_poly.pdbx_strand_id
1 'polypeptide(L)'
;MPKETSQPYYVPLYPNYNLPRNEENSKLASCEPISGRLTETSTGDPVSDFVADRLRIIEATIRQVVDEIAERERLHGEVVEAIDKDELIQKERLFQAAPHGTAVFTVGDPRRRAAIESELAALQKERRREDVASWSDIGSLRKELRELLAEYRQEMRRRRIIQQ
;
A
#
# COMPACT_ATOMS: atom_id res chain seq x y z
N MET A 1 -30.14 -26.81 10.21
CA MET A 1 -28.68 -26.93 10.07
C MET A 1 -28.18 -25.68 9.34
N PRO A 2 -27.79 -24.59 10.04
CA PRO A 2 -27.26 -23.41 9.37
C PRO A 2 -25.80 -23.68 8.97
N LYS A 3 -25.47 -23.38 7.72
CA LYS A 3 -24.10 -23.45 7.20
C LYS A 3 -23.38 -22.19 7.62
N GLU A 4 -22.34 -22.34 8.44
CA GLU A 4 -21.43 -21.29 8.83
C GLU A 4 -20.76 -20.68 7.58
N THR A 5 -21.05 -19.41 7.32
CA THR A 5 -20.31 -18.61 6.35
C THR A 5 -18.97 -18.23 6.97
N SER A 6 -17.94 -18.98 6.62
CA SER A 6 -16.54 -18.63 6.87
C SER A 6 -16.20 -17.38 6.05
N GLN A 7 -16.18 -16.22 6.71
CA GLN A 7 -15.54 -15.02 6.15
C GLN A 7 -14.02 -15.15 6.34
N PRO A 8 -13.19 -14.83 5.33
CA PRO A 8 -11.77 -14.68 5.55
C PRO A 8 -11.56 -13.39 6.36
N TYR A 9 -11.38 -13.55 7.67
CA TYR A 9 -10.90 -12.47 8.52
C TYR A 9 -9.50 -12.07 8.06
N TYR A 10 -9.39 -10.91 7.40
CA TYR A 10 -8.11 -10.22 7.29
C TYR A 10 -7.76 -9.71 8.69
N VAL A 11 -6.94 -10.47 9.40
CA VAL A 11 -6.31 -10.03 10.64
C VAL A 11 -5.08 -9.23 10.22
N PRO A 12 -4.98 -7.93 10.54
CA PRO A 12 -3.74 -7.20 10.40
C PRO A 12 -2.70 -7.84 11.33
N LEU A 13 -1.87 -8.71 10.76
CA LEU A 13 -0.70 -9.22 11.46
C LEU A 13 0.34 -8.10 11.40
N TYR A 14 0.48 -7.36 12.51
CA TYR A 14 1.75 -7.03 13.18
C TYR A 14 1.74 -5.68 13.94
N PRO A 15 2.63 -5.54 14.95
CA PRO A 15 2.51 -4.60 16.05
C PRO A 15 3.02 -3.22 15.66
N ASN A 16 2.55 -2.20 16.39
CA ASN A 16 3.08 -0.84 16.39
C ASN A 16 4.61 -0.84 16.35
N TYR A 17 5.19 -0.62 15.17
CA TYR A 17 6.54 -0.09 15.06
C TYR A 17 6.46 1.36 15.52
N ASN A 18 6.57 1.57 16.83
CA ASN A 18 6.80 2.88 17.42
C ASN A 18 8.18 3.36 16.98
N LEU A 19 8.26 3.86 15.75
CA LEU A 19 9.29 4.82 15.38
C LEU A 19 8.95 6.12 16.12
N PRO A 20 9.93 6.75 16.80
CA PRO A 20 9.70 8.03 17.48
C PRO A 20 9.24 9.05 16.42
N ARG A 21 7.94 9.36 16.49
CA ARG A 21 7.28 10.37 15.67
C ARG A 21 7.73 11.74 16.21
N ASN A 22 8.79 12.28 15.63
CA ASN A 22 9.11 13.69 15.84
C ASN A 22 8.08 14.49 15.04
N GLU A 23 7.08 15.01 15.73
CA GLU A 23 6.01 15.86 15.19
C GLU A 23 6.49 17.28 14.89
N GLU A 24 7.53 17.43 14.07
CA GLU A 24 7.93 18.74 13.54
C GLU A 24 8.51 18.55 12.14
N ASN A 25 7.64 18.55 11.12
CA ASN A 25 7.91 19.12 9.79
C ASN A 25 6.70 18.92 8.86
N SER A 26 5.57 19.51 9.25
CA SER A 26 4.47 19.82 8.35
C SER A 26 4.71 21.19 7.73
N LYS A 27 5.59 21.27 6.72
CA LYS A 27 5.61 22.33 5.69
C LYS A 27 6.79 22.13 4.74
N LEU A 28 6.47 22.24 3.44
CA LEU A 28 7.36 22.44 2.28
C LEU A 28 7.91 21.17 1.61
N ALA A 29 7.25 20.80 0.51
CA ALA A 29 7.90 20.15 -0.63
C ALA A 29 7.53 20.94 -1.89
N SER A 30 8.14 22.11 -2.04
CA SER A 30 8.38 22.73 -3.35
C SER A 30 9.69 22.13 -3.86
N CYS A 31 9.63 21.42 -4.97
CA CYS A 31 10.82 20.89 -5.65
C CYS A 31 11.65 22.06 -6.18
N GLU A 32 12.78 22.33 -5.55
CA GLU A 32 13.87 23.09 -6.16
C GLU A 32 15.05 22.18 -6.49
N PRO A 33 15.76 22.43 -7.60
CA PRO A 33 16.87 21.60 -8.02
C PRO A 33 18.05 21.75 -7.04
N ILE A 34 18.73 20.63 -6.81
CA ILE A 34 19.94 20.52 -5.97
C ILE A 34 21.04 21.40 -6.59
N SER A 35 21.08 22.67 -6.18
CA SER A 35 22.22 23.55 -6.40
C SER A 35 23.21 23.29 -5.27
N GLY A 36 24.35 22.70 -5.64
CA GLY A 36 25.39 22.26 -4.72
C GLY A 36 25.82 23.38 -3.77
N ARG A 37 25.58 23.17 -2.48
CA ARG A 37 26.21 23.95 -1.42
C ARG A 37 27.01 22.99 -0.56
N LEU A 38 28.27 22.78 -0.96
CA LEU A 38 29.30 22.19 -0.11
C LEU A 38 29.56 23.18 1.02
N THR A 39 28.84 23.05 2.13
CA THR A 39 29.22 23.75 3.36
C THR A 39 30.35 22.98 4.00
N GLU A 40 31.52 23.60 3.95
CA GLU A 40 32.77 23.20 4.59
C GLU A 40 32.55 22.95 6.09
N THR A 41 32.59 21.68 6.49
CA THR A 41 32.98 21.23 7.83
C THR A 41 33.80 19.95 7.72
N SER A 42 34.82 19.90 6.86
CA SER A 42 35.75 18.77 6.82
C SER A 42 36.96 19.07 7.70
N THR A 43 36.76 18.90 9.01
CA THR A 43 37.83 18.61 9.99
C THR A 43 37.96 17.10 10.23
N GLY A 44 37.29 16.28 9.41
CA GLY A 44 37.18 14.83 9.57
C GLY A 44 37.87 14.03 8.46
N ASP A 45 38.19 12.78 8.77
CA ASP A 45 38.69 11.78 7.82
C ASP A 45 37.71 11.63 6.63
N PRO A 46 38.15 11.84 5.37
CA PRO A 46 37.29 11.77 4.19
C PRO A 46 36.60 10.41 4.02
N VAL A 47 37.17 9.34 4.57
CA VAL A 47 36.55 8.01 4.58
C VAL A 47 35.32 8.00 5.50
N SER A 48 35.39 8.70 6.64
CA SER A 48 34.28 8.84 7.58
C SER A 48 33.12 9.63 6.99
N ASP A 49 33.43 10.72 6.29
CA ASP A 49 32.44 11.57 5.61
C ASP A 49 31.70 10.79 4.51
N PHE A 50 32.44 10.03 3.68
CA PHE A 50 31.85 9.17 2.65
C PHE A 50 30.89 8.13 3.22
N VAL A 51 31.26 7.45 4.32
CA VAL A 51 30.40 6.46 4.97
C VAL A 51 29.17 7.12 5.59
N ALA A 52 29.31 8.33 6.16
CA ALA A 52 28.19 9.08 6.70
C ALA A 52 27.19 9.48 5.61
N ASP A 53 27.66 9.95 4.46
CA ASP A 53 26.80 10.31 3.33
C ASP A 53 26.09 9.08 2.74
N ARG A 54 26.80 7.96 2.60
CA ARG A 54 26.17 6.71 2.17
C ARG A 54 25.07 6.25 3.13
N LEU A 55 25.29 6.34 4.43
CA LEU A 55 24.26 6.03 5.44
C LEU A 55 23.04 6.93 5.31
N ARG A 56 23.24 8.24 5.10
CA ARG A 56 22.14 9.20 4.89
C ARG A 56 21.31 8.84 3.66
N ILE A 57 21.98 8.47 2.56
CA ILE A 57 21.30 8.04 1.32
C ILE A 57 20.46 6.80 1.60
N ILE A 58 21.03 5.76 2.21
CA ILE A 58 20.31 4.52 2.53
C ILE A 58 19.11 4.81 3.45
N GLU A 59 19.27 5.67 4.48
CA GLU A 59 18.16 6.06 5.35
C GLU A 59 17.04 6.78 4.60
N ALA A 60 17.38 7.68 3.67
CA ALA A 60 16.40 8.36 2.85
C ALA A 60 15.64 7.37 1.95
N THR A 61 16.35 6.44 1.31
CA THR A 61 15.73 5.39 0.49
C THR A 61 14.83 4.46 1.31
N ILE A 62 15.25 4.09 2.53
CA ILE A 62 14.41 3.29 3.44
C ILE A 62 13.10 4.01 3.76
N ARG A 63 13.17 5.31 4.10
CA ARG A 63 11.96 6.10 4.37
C ARG A 63 11.05 6.16 3.16
N GLN A 64 11.62 6.42 1.98
CA GLN A 64 10.87 6.45 0.72
C GLN A 64 10.13 5.13 0.47
N VAL A 65 10.80 3.98 0.62
CA VAL A 65 10.16 2.66 0.42
C VAL A 65 9.05 2.42 1.44
N VAL A 66 9.24 2.84 2.70
CA VAL A 66 8.19 2.74 3.73
C VAL A 66 6.97 3.59 3.38
N ASP A 67 7.19 4.83 2.94
CA ASP A 67 6.12 5.72 2.52
C ASP A 67 5.38 5.17 1.29
N GLU A 68 6.11 4.58 0.35
CA GLU A 68 5.53 3.95 -0.85
C GLU A 68 4.69 2.70 -0.51
N ILE A 69 5.11 1.89 0.48
CA ILE A 69 4.30 0.77 0.98
C ILE A 69 2.99 1.31 1.57
N ALA A 70 3.07 2.32 2.43
CA ALA A 70 1.90 2.90 3.10
C ALA A 70 0.92 3.51 2.09
N GLU A 71 1.43 4.22 1.08
CA GLU A 71 0.60 4.82 0.04
C GLU A 71 -0.07 3.75 -0.84
N ARG A 72 0.63 2.68 -1.19
CA ARG A 72 0.03 1.55 -1.93
C ARG A 72 -1.04 0.83 -1.13
N GLU A 73 -0.82 0.60 0.16
CA GLU A 73 -1.83 0.00 1.05
C GLU A 73 -3.07 0.91 1.17
N ARG A 74 -2.88 2.23 1.24
CA ARG A 74 -3.96 3.22 1.25
C ARG A 74 -4.76 3.18 -0.06
N LEU A 75 -4.10 3.26 -1.21
CA LEU A 75 -4.73 3.22 -2.54
C LEU A 75 -5.50 1.91 -2.76
N HIS A 76 -4.91 0.78 -2.38
CA HIS A 76 -5.57 -0.52 -2.43
C HIS A 76 -6.89 -0.50 -1.64
N GLY A 77 -6.86 0.06 -0.42
CA GLY A 77 -8.06 0.22 0.41
C GLY A 77 -9.14 1.07 -0.28
N GLU A 78 -8.76 2.19 -0.91
CA GLU A 78 -9.70 3.04 -1.65
C GLU A 78 -10.34 2.33 -2.85
N VAL A 79 -9.55 1.58 -3.62
CA VAL A 79 -10.04 0.82 -4.78
C VAL A 79 -11.00 -0.29 -4.33
N VAL A 80 -10.64 -1.05 -3.29
CA VAL A 80 -11.51 -2.11 -2.75
C VAL A 80 -12.81 -1.52 -2.21
N GLU A 81 -12.76 -0.39 -1.49
CA GLU A 81 -13.96 0.28 -1.00
C GLU A 81 -14.88 0.75 -2.14
N ALA A 82 -14.29 1.28 -3.22
CA ALA A 82 -15.06 1.67 -4.42
C ALA A 82 -15.75 0.46 -5.06
N ILE A 83 -15.04 -0.66 -5.23
CA ILE A 83 -15.60 -1.91 -5.77
C ILE A 83 -16.72 -2.44 -4.86
N ASP A 84 -16.54 -2.40 -3.54
CA ASP A 84 -17.56 -2.86 -2.59
C ASP A 84 -18.83 -2.00 -2.68
N LYS A 85 -18.72 -0.68 -2.84
CA LYS A 85 -19.86 0.22 -3.09
C LYS A 85 -20.60 -0.16 -4.37
N ASP A 86 -19.86 -0.39 -5.47
CA ASP A 86 -20.45 -0.78 -6.74
C ASP A 86 -21.12 -2.16 -6.65
N GLU A 87 -20.52 -3.13 -5.97
CA GLU A 87 -21.12 -4.43 -5.73
C GLU A 87 -22.43 -4.32 -4.95
N LEU A 88 -22.50 -3.44 -3.93
CA LEU A 88 -23.71 -3.21 -3.16
C LEU A 88 -24.84 -2.64 -4.04
N ILE A 89 -24.53 -1.66 -4.88
CA ILE A 89 -25.49 -1.07 -5.83
C ILE A 89 -26.02 -2.15 -6.80
N GLN A 90 -25.13 -3.00 -7.31
CA GLN A 90 -25.54 -4.06 -8.24
C GLN A 90 -26.34 -5.16 -7.54
N LYS A 91 -26.00 -5.52 -6.31
CA LYS A 91 -26.80 -6.44 -5.48
C LYS A 91 -28.20 -5.87 -5.23
N GLU A 92 -28.32 -4.58 -4.92
CA GLU A 92 -29.61 -3.91 -4.76
C GLU A 92 -30.44 -3.99 -6.05
N ARG A 93 -29.84 -3.68 -7.20
CA ARG A 93 -30.51 -3.82 -8.51
C ARG A 93 -30.95 -5.26 -8.79
N LEU A 94 -30.15 -6.24 -8.38
CA LEU A 94 -30.48 -7.65 -8.51
C LEU A 94 -31.69 -8.03 -7.64
N PHE A 95 -31.76 -7.53 -6.40
CA PHE A 95 -32.91 -7.71 -5.51
C PHE A 95 -34.19 -7.11 -6.12
N GLN A 96 -34.10 -5.92 -6.72
CA GLN A 96 -35.22 -5.28 -7.41
C GLN A 96 -35.67 -6.03 -8.67
N ALA A 97 -34.75 -6.77 -9.31
CA ALA A 97 -35.04 -7.59 -10.49
C ALA A 97 -35.50 -9.03 -10.15
N ALA A 98 -35.64 -9.37 -8.86
CA ALA A 98 -35.98 -10.72 -8.42
C ALA A 98 -37.43 -11.11 -8.79
N PRO A 99 -37.68 -12.40 -9.12
CA PRO A 99 -38.93 -12.85 -9.75
C PRO A 99 -40.13 -12.93 -8.78
N HIS A 100 -40.01 -12.41 -7.55
CA HIS A 100 -41.04 -12.54 -6.50
C HIS A 100 -41.86 -11.26 -6.28
N GLY A 101 -41.67 -10.25 -7.13
CA GLY A 101 -42.54 -9.07 -7.17
C GLY A 101 -43.87 -9.37 -7.85
N THR A 102 -44.98 -9.03 -7.19
CA THR A 102 -46.37 -9.13 -7.70
C THR A 102 -46.70 -8.09 -8.79
N ALA A 103 -45.77 -7.22 -9.15
CA ALA A 103 -46.00 -6.18 -10.14
C ALA A 103 -45.85 -6.71 -11.57
N VAL A 104 -46.91 -6.52 -12.36
CA VAL A 104 -47.08 -6.96 -13.75
C VAL A 104 -45.98 -6.44 -14.71
N PHE A 105 -45.26 -5.38 -14.31
CA PHE A 105 -44.16 -4.78 -15.08
C PHE A 105 -42.75 -5.14 -14.58
N THR A 106 -42.63 -5.91 -13.49
CA THR A 106 -41.35 -6.27 -12.85
C THR A 106 -41.11 -7.79 -12.77
N VAL A 107 -41.97 -8.60 -13.39
CA VAL A 107 -41.74 -10.05 -13.50
C VAL A 107 -40.52 -10.30 -14.39
N GLY A 108 -39.37 -10.46 -13.73
CA GLY A 108 -38.17 -11.16 -14.19
C GLY A 108 -37.82 -11.05 -15.66
N ASP A 109 -37.38 -9.88 -16.14
CA ASP A 109 -36.64 -9.82 -17.41
C ASP A 109 -35.31 -10.58 -17.22
N PRO A 110 -35.17 -11.79 -17.80
CA PRO A 110 -33.98 -12.61 -17.60
C PRO A 110 -32.73 -11.94 -18.19
N ARG A 111 -32.90 -11.07 -19.20
CA ARG A 111 -31.79 -10.34 -19.82
C ARG A 111 -31.24 -9.28 -18.88
N ARG A 112 -32.11 -8.49 -18.24
CA ARG A 112 -31.71 -7.51 -17.23
C ARG A 112 -31.01 -8.18 -16.06
N ARG A 113 -31.53 -9.30 -15.58
CA ARG A 113 -30.90 -10.07 -14.49
C ARG A 113 -29.52 -10.59 -14.90
N ALA A 114 -29.41 -11.21 -16.08
CA ALA A 114 -28.15 -11.74 -16.58
C ALA A 114 -27.09 -10.63 -16.76
N ALA A 115 -27.50 -9.43 -17.19
CA ALA A 115 -26.61 -8.27 -17.26
C ALA A 115 -26.06 -7.87 -15.89
N ILE A 116 -26.92 -7.75 -14.87
CA ILE A 116 -26.51 -7.42 -13.49
C ILE A 116 -25.58 -8.51 -12.91
N GLU A 117 -25.91 -9.79 -13.11
CA GLU A 117 -25.07 -10.90 -12.66
C GLU A 117 -23.70 -10.90 -13.37
N SER A 118 -23.66 -10.54 -14.65
CA SER A 118 -22.41 -10.37 -15.40
C SER A 118 -21.57 -9.20 -14.87
N GLU A 119 -22.19 -8.07 -14.54
CA GLU A 119 -21.51 -6.92 -13.94
C GLU A 119 -20.93 -7.28 -12.55
N LEU A 120 -21.69 -8.00 -11.72
CA LEU A 120 -21.19 -8.52 -10.43
C LEU A 120 -19.99 -9.45 -10.60
N ALA A 121 -20.04 -10.36 -11.58
CA ALA A 121 -18.91 -11.25 -11.87
C ALA A 121 -17.67 -10.46 -12.35
N ALA A 122 -17.88 -9.37 -13.09
CA ALA A 122 -16.80 -8.48 -13.53
C ALA A 122 -16.16 -7.75 -12.34
N LEU A 123 -16.96 -7.15 -11.44
CA LEU A 123 -16.48 -6.49 -10.22
C LEU A 123 -15.69 -7.44 -9.32
N GLN A 124 -16.17 -8.67 -9.13
CA GLN A 124 -15.43 -9.69 -8.36
C GLN A 124 -14.09 -10.06 -9.01
N LYS A 125 -14.03 -10.09 -10.34
CA LYS A 125 -12.79 -10.36 -11.07
C LYS A 125 -11.81 -9.20 -10.94
N GLU A 126 -12.32 -7.97 -11.00
CA GLU A 126 -11.54 -6.76 -10.79
C GLU A 126 -10.96 -6.72 -9.37
N ARG A 127 -11.78 -6.98 -8.34
CA ARG A 127 -11.30 -7.10 -6.96
C ARG A 127 -10.16 -8.09 -6.81
N ARG A 128 -10.32 -9.31 -7.32
CA ARG A 128 -9.25 -10.34 -7.24
C ARG A 128 -7.98 -9.91 -7.97
N ARG A 129 -8.11 -9.18 -9.08
CA ARG A 129 -6.95 -8.65 -9.81
C ARG A 129 -6.23 -7.60 -8.98
N GLU A 130 -6.98 -6.68 -8.38
CA GLU A 130 -6.44 -5.66 -7.49
C GLU A 130 -5.76 -6.28 -6.27
N ASP A 131 -6.38 -7.25 -5.60
CA ASP A 131 -5.78 -7.98 -4.47
C ASP A 131 -4.43 -8.59 -4.86
N VAL A 132 -4.37 -9.29 -5.99
CA VAL A 132 -3.14 -9.94 -6.47
C VAL A 132 -2.07 -8.92 -6.87
N ALA A 133 -2.44 -7.83 -7.54
CA ALA A 133 -1.53 -6.77 -7.93
C ALA A 133 -0.93 -6.08 -6.70
N SER A 134 -1.78 -5.66 -5.76
CA SER A 134 -1.37 -5.05 -4.49
C SER A 134 -0.43 -5.95 -3.70
N TRP A 135 -0.74 -7.25 -3.59
CA TRP A 135 0.14 -8.21 -2.91
C TRP A 135 1.50 -8.37 -3.60
N SER A 136 1.53 -8.41 -4.93
CA SER A 136 2.77 -8.49 -5.71
C SER A 136 3.65 -7.25 -5.49
N ASP A 137 3.04 -6.05 -5.54
CA ASP A 137 3.74 -4.78 -5.43
C ASP A 137 4.27 -4.55 -4.01
N ILE A 138 3.43 -4.75 -3.00
CA ILE A 138 3.83 -4.65 -1.59
C ILE A 138 4.87 -5.72 -1.26
N GLY A 139 4.71 -6.95 -1.79
CA GLY A 139 5.68 -8.03 -1.61
C GLY A 139 7.07 -7.67 -2.15
N SER A 140 7.11 -7.00 -3.30
CA SER A 140 8.35 -6.52 -3.92
C SER A 140 9.01 -5.42 -3.10
N LEU A 141 8.25 -4.39 -2.68
CA LEU A 141 8.76 -3.32 -1.82
C LEU A 141 9.26 -3.84 -0.47
N ARG A 142 8.58 -4.81 0.14
CA ARG A 142 9.02 -5.43 1.40
C ARG A 142 10.30 -6.25 1.23
N LYS A 143 10.56 -6.81 0.05
CA LYS A 143 11.83 -7.45 -0.27
C LYS A 143 12.94 -6.41 -0.35
N GLU A 144 12.72 -5.34 -1.10
CA GLU A 144 13.66 -4.22 -1.23
C GLU A 144 13.99 -3.59 0.13
N LEU A 145 12.97 -3.33 0.97
CA LEU A 145 13.15 -2.80 2.32
C LEU A 145 14.06 -3.70 3.18
N ARG A 146 13.92 -5.02 3.09
CA ARG A 146 14.78 -5.96 3.82
C ARG A 146 16.23 -5.90 3.33
N GLU A 147 16.43 -5.74 2.03
CA GLU A 147 17.76 -5.61 1.41
C GLU A 147 18.42 -4.29 1.86
N LEU A 148 17.69 -3.17 1.81
CA LEU A 148 18.16 -1.86 2.27
C LEU A 148 18.50 -1.86 3.77
N LEU A 149 17.68 -2.50 4.61
CA LEU A 149 17.97 -2.63 6.04
C LEU A 149 19.21 -3.49 6.31
N ALA A 150 19.45 -4.51 5.50
CA ALA A 150 20.67 -5.31 5.59
C ALA A 150 21.90 -4.47 5.20
N GLU A 151 21.81 -3.71 4.11
CA GLU A 151 22.87 -2.79 3.68
C GLU A 151 23.16 -1.72 4.74
N TYR A 152 22.12 -1.08 5.29
CA TYR A 152 22.26 -0.10 6.37
C TYR A 152 23.04 -0.66 7.57
N ARG A 153 22.72 -1.88 8.01
CA ARG A 153 23.42 -2.55 9.12
C ARG A 153 24.88 -2.82 8.79
N GLN A 154 25.18 -3.18 7.54
CA GLN A 154 26.56 -3.39 7.10
C GLN A 154 27.35 -2.08 7.10
N GLU A 155 26.80 -0.99 6.57
CA GLU A 155 27.46 0.31 6.57
C GLU A 155 27.64 0.86 7.98
N MET A 156 26.65 0.68 8.87
CA MET A 156 26.77 1.04 10.28
C MET A 156 27.91 0.28 10.97
N ARG A 157 28.12 -1.00 10.63
CA ARG A 157 29.25 -1.79 11.14
C ARG A 157 30.58 -1.25 10.62
N ARG A 158 30.67 -0.88 9.34
CA ARG A 158 31.88 -0.28 8.76
C ARG A 158 32.23 1.04 9.44
N ARG A 159 31.24 1.92 9.63
CA ARG A 159 31.42 3.19 10.35
C ARG A 159 32.02 2.99 11.74
N ARG A 160 31.53 1.99 12.50
CA ARG A 160 32.06 1.67 13.84
C ARG A 160 33.52 1.24 13.82
N ILE A 161 33.95 0.52 12.79
CA ILE A 161 35.35 0.05 12.66
C ILE A 161 36.27 1.21 12.30
N ILE A 162 35.83 2.13 11.43
CA ILE A 162 36.62 3.30 11.01
C ILE A 162 36.81 4.31 12.16
N GLN A 163 35.90 4.32 13.13
CA GLN A 163 35.94 5.21 14.30
C GLN A 163 36.72 4.62 15.49
N GLN A 164 37.28 3.41 15.39
CA GLN A 164 38.16 2.79 16.39
C GLN A 164 39.62 3.10 16.09
#